data_AF-A0A1I7UV69-F1
#
_entry.id   AF-A0A1I7UV69-F1
#
_cell.length_a   1.000
_cell.length_b   1.000
_cell.length_c   1.000
_cell.angle_alpha   90.00
_cell.angle_beta   90.00
_cell.angle_gamma   90.00
#
_symmetry.space_group_name_H-M   'P 1'
#
loop_
_entity.id
_entity.type
_entity.pdbx_description
1 polymer ?
#
loop_
_entity_poly.entity_id
_entity_poly.type
_entity_poly.pdbx_seq_one_letter_code
_entity_poly.pdbx_strand_id
1 'polypeptide(L)'
;MKWSTSGGSIELSGTWDAILIEDKVTRDKGFLNVNVSDIQMNISASVFELDGKPQIRIGDCLVKVGRFDVEISENELLWLNPLFKKPFSRSIQQEIFEKVCSTARSILIEEINRYFISNHVQIDENFSADFNLTQNPHFTRNFTEFGLAAQVVHGEHVCHPENNANFTEDYKDYKDYKDYTLQLIGRGVINTLSKVEPFLNGNRIHGNLRNITFASRIDFLNDRHYSDKYLNNSAKIEKIPAQKVIESVLSFGMPIPSYHSVLVPDSSRIQVFDDYLRLDVDFFH
;
A
#
# COMPACT_ATOMS: atom_id res chain seq x y z
N MET A 1 12.14 8.70 -9.47
CA MET A 1 12.84 8.85 -8.17
C MET A 1 14.32 8.57 -8.33
N LYS A 2 15.16 9.17 -7.50
CA LYS A 2 16.59 8.89 -7.42
C LYS A 2 16.96 8.63 -5.96
N TRP A 3 17.65 7.54 -5.69
CA TRP A 3 18.19 7.20 -4.38
C TRP A 3 19.70 7.27 -4.43
N SER A 4 20.28 7.94 -3.45
CA SER A 4 21.73 8.08 -3.31
C SER A 4 22.14 7.62 -1.92
N THR A 5 23.07 6.67 -1.83
CA THR A 5 23.74 6.31 -0.58
C THR A 5 25.21 6.72 -0.67
N SER A 6 25.81 7.03 0.47
CA SER A 6 27.23 7.42 0.58
C SER A 6 27.83 6.90 1.87
N GLY A 7 29.16 6.81 1.93
CA GLY A 7 29.87 6.32 3.11
C GLY A 7 29.80 4.81 3.33
N GLY A 8 29.34 4.04 2.33
CA GLY A 8 29.32 2.59 2.42
C GLY A 8 30.74 2.00 2.50
N SER A 9 30.87 0.83 3.12
CA SER A 9 32.12 0.10 3.20
C SER A 9 31.91 -1.40 3.09
N ILE A 10 32.90 -2.10 2.52
CA ILE A 10 32.95 -3.56 2.41
C ILE A 10 34.33 -4.00 2.87
N GLU A 11 34.36 -4.98 3.76
CA GLU A 11 35.58 -5.67 4.18
C GLU A 11 35.51 -7.12 3.68
N LEU A 12 36.54 -7.56 2.95
CA LEU A 12 36.67 -8.92 2.45
C LEU A 12 37.95 -9.51 3.03
N SER A 13 37.88 -10.74 3.52
CA SER A 13 39.04 -11.51 3.96
C SER A 13 39.07 -12.86 3.24
N GLY A 14 40.26 -13.31 2.88
CA GLY A 14 40.44 -14.57 2.16
C GLY A 14 41.86 -15.08 2.19
N THR A 15 42.12 -16.13 1.41
CA THR A 15 43.44 -16.72 1.22
C THR A 15 43.83 -16.68 -0.25
N TRP A 16 45.13 -16.69 -0.52
CA TRP A 16 45.68 -16.79 -1.86
C TRP A 16 46.68 -17.96 -1.95
N ASP A 17 46.85 -18.49 -3.15
CA ASP A 17 47.75 -19.60 -3.48
C ASP A 17 48.35 -19.31 -4.86
N ALA A 18 49.68 -19.26 -4.95
CA ALA A 18 50.40 -18.97 -6.19
C ALA A 18 51.40 -20.09 -6.50
N ILE A 19 51.48 -20.46 -7.77
CA ILE A 19 52.44 -21.43 -8.30
C ILE A 19 53.31 -20.71 -9.32
N LEU A 20 54.61 -20.61 -9.05
CA LEU A 20 55.60 -20.07 -9.97
C LEU A 20 56.31 -21.23 -10.66
N ILE A 21 56.30 -21.22 -11.99
CA ILE A 21 56.93 -22.23 -12.84
C ILE A 21 58.03 -21.53 -13.66
N GLU A 22 59.24 -21.56 -13.13
CA GLU A 22 60.47 -21.22 -13.86
C GLU A 22 61.26 -22.53 -14.06
N ASP A 23 62.47 -22.64 -13.51
CA ASP A 23 63.29 -23.87 -13.57
C ASP A 23 62.92 -24.90 -12.48
N LYS A 24 62.20 -24.48 -11.44
CA LYS A 24 61.60 -25.31 -10.38
C LYS A 24 60.22 -24.78 -10.02
N VAL A 25 59.30 -25.68 -9.71
CA VAL A 25 57.95 -25.32 -9.23
C VAL A 25 58.04 -24.86 -7.77
N THR A 26 57.72 -23.60 -7.50
CA THR A 26 57.56 -23.08 -6.14
C THR A 26 56.10 -22.73 -5.91
N ARG A 27 55.61 -23.02 -4.70
CA ARG A 27 54.23 -22.74 -4.29
C ARG A 27 54.25 -21.88 -3.04
N ASP A 28 53.50 -20.79 -3.06
CA ASP A 28 53.36 -19.89 -1.92
C ASP A 28 51.88 -19.64 -1.62
N LYS A 29 51.56 -19.35 -0.36
CA LYS A 29 50.20 -19.15 0.14
C LYS A 29 50.18 -18.11 1.23
N GLY A 30 49.08 -17.39 1.34
CA GLY A 30 48.89 -16.43 2.43
C GLY A 30 47.46 -15.96 2.58
N PHE A 31 47.29 -14.89 3.36
CA PHE A 31 46.02 -14.22 3.58
C PHE A 31 45.94 -12.92 2.80
N LEU A 32 44.71 -12.52 2.51
CA LEU A 32 44.36 -11.31 1.79
C LEU A 32 43.23 -10.63 2.54
N ASN A 33 43.41 -9.35 2.90
CA ASN A 33 42.34 -8.49 3.37
C ASN A 33 42.14 -7.36 2.36
N VAL A 34 40.89 -7.11 2.00
CA VAL A 34 40.49 -6.03 1.10
C VAL A 34 39.52 -5.16 1.86
N ASN A 35 39.87 -3.88 2.00
CA ASN A 35 38.99 -2.88 2.56
C ASN A 35 38.56 -1.90 1.46
N VAL A 36 37.26 -1.77 1.29
CA VAL A 36 36.64 -0.88 0.31
C VAL A 36 35.80 0.12 1.09
N SER A 37 36.07 1.42 0.94
CA SER A 37 35.36 2.45 1.69
C SER A 37 34.97 3.64 0.83
N ASP A 38 34.05 4.46 1.35
CA ASP A 38 33.41 5.55 0.62
C ASP A 38 32.74 5.04 -0.67
N ILE A 39 31.97 3.95 -0.53
CA ILE A 39 31.11 3.44 -1.57
C ILE A 39 29.91 4.38 -1.67
N GLN A 40 29.71 4.92 -2.86
CA GLN A 40 28.59 5.78 -3.19
C GLN A 40 27.75 5.09 -4.27
N MET A 41 26.46 4.97 -4.03
CA MET A 41 25.55 4.32 -4.95
C MET A 41 24.43 5.28 -5.32
N ASN A 42 24.20 5.46 -6.62
CA ASN A 42 23.09 6.23 -7.17
C ASN A 42 22.21 5.31 -8.00
N ILE A 43 20.96 5.13 -7.59
CA ILE A 43 19.97 4.34 -8.29
C ILE A 43 18.85 5.25 -8.75
N SER A 44 18.43 5.08 -10.01
CA SER A 44 17.18 5.65 -10.50
C SER A 44 16.08 4.59 -10.49
N ALA A 45 14.88 4.98 -10.10
CA ALA A 45 13.71 4.11 -10.08
C ALA A 45 12.47 4.87 -10.55
N SER A 46 11.58 4.17 -11.24
CA SER A 46 10.25 4.65 -11.64
C SER A 46 9.18 3.69 -11.13
N VAL A 47 8.08 4.23 -10.60
CA VAL A 47 6.86 3.44 -10.35
C VAL A 47 5.96 3.61 -11.57
N PHE A 48 5.34 2.53 -12.00
CA PHE A 48 4.35 2.52 -13.08
C PHE A 48 3.17 1.64 -12.66
N GLU A 49 2.05 1.81 -13.32
CA GLU A 49 0.85 1.01 -13.12
C GLU A 49 0.89 -0.20 -14.08
N LEU A 50 0.56 -1.38 -13.55
CA LEU A 50 0.34 -2.61 -14.30
C LEU A 50 -0.82 -3.37 -13.65
N ASP A 51 -1.91 -3.56 -14.39
CA ASP A 51 -3.13 -4.27 -13.95
C ASP A 51 -3.71 -3.71 -12.63
N GLY A 52 -3.77 -2.38 -12.51
CA GLY A 52 -4.23 -1.66 -11.33
C GLY A 52 -3.23 -1.65 -10.16
N LYS A 53 -2.03 -2.23 -10.33
CA LYS A 53 -1.03 -2.36 -9.26
C LYS A 53 0.21 -1.51 -9.53
N PRO A 54 0.77 -0.85 -8.49
CA PRO A 54 2.06 -0.21 -8.61
C PRO A 54 3.17 -1.24 -8.80
N GLN A 55 3.99 -1.05 -9.83
CA GLN A 55 5.19 -1.81 -10.12
C GLN A 55 6.40 -0.90 -10.12
N ILE A 56 7.52 -1.39 -9.61
CA ILE A 56 8.79 -0.66 -9.69
C ILE A 56 9.66 -1.17 -10.82
N ARG A 57 10.21 -0.23 -11.58
CA ARG A 57 11.30 -0.46 -12.51
C ARG A 57 12.53 0.32 -12.06
N ILE A 58 13.62 -0.41 -11.85
CA ILE A 58 14.93 0.16 -11.59
C ILE A 58 15.58 0.51 -12.93
N GLY A 59 16.00 1.77 -13.08
CA GLY A 59 16.74 2.29 -14.23
C GLY A 59 18.24 2.15 -14.03
N ASP A 60 18.97 3.24 -14.26
CA ASP A 60 20.43 3.30 -14.09
C ASP A 60 20.83 3.07 -12.62
N CYS A 61 21.89 2.29 -12.44
CA CYS A 61 22.59 2.10 -11.19
C CYS A 61 24.07 2.43 -11.39
N LEU A 62 24.57 3.38 -10.60
CA LEU A 62 25.95 3.83 -10.64
C LEU A 62 26.56 3.64 -9.26
N VAL A 63 27.61 2.83 -9.18
CA VAL A 63 28.41 2.66 -7.97
C VAL A 63 29.78 3.29 -8.19
N LYS A 64 30.23 4.08 -7.23
CA LYS A 64 31.58 4.64 -7.17
C LYS A 64 32.25 4.16 -5.89
N VAL A 65 33.51 3.79 -6.02
CA VAL A 65 34.35 3.38 -4.90
C VAL A 65 35.39 4.47 -4.67
N GLY A 66 35.42 5.06 -3.48
CA GLY A 66 36.40 6.09 -3.13
C GLY A 66 37.78 5.50 -2.83
N ARG A 67 37.86 4.59 -1.86
CA ARG A 67 39.13 3.96 -1.44
C ARG A 67 39.07 2.43 -1.57
N PHE A 68 40.17 1.86 -2.01
CA PHE A 68 40.33 0.42 -2.20
C PHE A 68 41.73 0.02 -1.73
N ASP A 69 41.79 -0.62 -0.57
CA ASP A 69 43.01 -1.01 0.09
C ASP A 69 43.14 -2.54 0.09
N VAL A 70 44.30 -3.03 -0.32
CA VAL A 70 44.61 -4.47 -0.36
C VAL A 70 45.83 -4.73 0.50
N GLU A 71 45.62 -5.52 1.53
CA GLU A 71 46.66 -6.04 2.41
C GLU A 71 46.87 -7.53 2.10
N ILE A 72 48.10 -7.88 1.75
CA ILE A 72 48.52 -9.25 1.50
C ILE A 72 49.50 -9.58 2.62
N SER A 73 49.28 -10.70 3.33
CA SER A 73 50.16 -11.12 4.41
C SER A 73 51.61 -11.22 3.92
N GLU A 74 52.55 -10.70 4.71
CA GLU A 74 53.97 -10.63 4.38
C GLU A 74 54.62 -12.04 4.37
N ASN A 75 54.60 -12.69 3.20
CA ASN A 75 55.60 -13.69 2.82
C ASN A 75 56.58 -13.06 1.82
N GLU A 76 57.76 -13.67 1.64
CA GLU A 76 58.97 -13.14 0.96
C GLU A 76 58.80 -12.61 -0.48
N LEU A 77 57.62 -12.72 -1.10
CA LEU A 77 57.35 -12.33 -2.48
C LEU A 77 56.89 -10.85 -2.60
N LEU A 78 57.78 -9.92 -2.25
CA LEU A 78 57.57 -8.46 -2.46
C LEU A 78 57.19 -8.09 -3.92
N TRP A 79 57.56 -8.93 -4.89
CA TRP A 79 57.25 -8.75 -6.32
C TRP A 79 55.78 -9.01 -6.68
N LEU A 80 55.01 -9.75 -5.86
CA LEU A 80 53.59 -10.00 -6.12
C LEU A 80 52.74 -8.74 -5.93
N ASN A 81 53.14 -7.85 -5.01
CA ASN A 81 52.35 -6.68 -4.66
C ASN A 81 51.99 -5.79 -5.87
N PRO A 82 52.94 -5.34 -6.71
CA PRO A 82 52.63 -4.49 -7.86
C PRO A 82 51.86 -5.23 -8.97
N LEU A 83 52.15 -6.52 -9.17
CA LEU A 83 51.54 -7.34 -10.23
C LEU A 83 50.11 -7.73 -9.90
N PHE A 84 49.81 -8.04 -8.64
CA PHE A 84 48.46 -8.40 -8.22
C PHE A 84 47.60 -7.18 -7.93
N LYS A 85 48.09 -6.17 -7.20
CA LYS A 85 47.23 -5.10 -6.67
C LYS A 85 46.41 -4.38 -7.74
N LYS A 86 47.01 -4.01 -8.88
CA LYS A 86 46.29 -3.28 -9.94
C LYS A 86 45.22 -4.12 -10.67
N PRO A 87 45.55 -5.28 -11.27
CA PRO A 87 44.54 -6.09 -11.95
C PRO A 87 43.51 -6.66 -10.97
N PHE A 88 43.94 -7.10 -9.79
CA PHE A 88 43.03 -7.57 -8.75
C PHE A 88 42.07 -6.47 -8.30
N SER A 89 42.57 -5.26 -8.01
CA SER A 89 41.72 -4.12 -7.63
C SER A 89 40.69 -3.80 -8.70
N ARG A 90 41.07 -3.78 -9.98
CA ARG A 90 40.12 -3.55 -11.08
C ARG A 90 39.05 -4.63 -11.16
N SER A 91 39.45 -5.90 -11.08
CA SER A 91 38.52 -7.03 -11.12
C SER A 91 37.54 -7.00 -9.95
N ILE A 92 38.02 -6.77 -8.72
CA ILE A 92 37.15 -6.68 -7.55
C ILE A 92 36.25 -5.45 -7.61
N GLN A 93 36.75 -4.29 -8.06
CA GLN A 93 35.91 -3.10 -8.22
C GLN A 93 34.79 -3.32 -9.24
N GLN A 94 35.08 -4.01 -10.35
CA GLN A 94 34.08 -4.36 -11.34
C GLN A 94 33.06 -5.36 -10.77
N GLU A 95 33.51 -6.38 -10.05
CA GLU A 95 32.63 -7.35 -9.41
C GLU A 95 31.73 -6.70 -8.35
N ILE A 96 32.28 -5.78 -7.53
CA ILE A 96 31.51 -5.00 -6.56
C ILE A 96 30.46 -4.17 -7.29
N PHE A 97 30.82 -3.49 -8.39
CA PHE A 97 29.85 -2.72 -9.17
C PHE A 97 28.70 -3.59 -9.68
N GLU A 98 29.02 -4.71 -10.35
CA GLU A 98 28.03 -5.61 -10.94
C GLU A 98 27.16 -6.27 -9.86
N LYS A 99 27.77 -6.72 -8.76
CA LYS A 99 27.05 -7.39 -7.68
C LYS A 99 26.19 -6.44 -6.86
N VAL A 100 26.69 -5.27 -6.49
CA VAL A 100 25.92 -4.28 -5.73
C VAL A 100 24.70 -3.83 -6.53
N CYS A 101 24.87 -3.51 -7.82
CA CYS A 101 23.73 -3.08 -8.63
C CYS A 101 22.72 -4.21 -8.89
N SER A 102 23.18 -5.43 -9.17
CA SER A 102 22.27 -6.57 -9.38
C SER A 102 21.54 -6.95 -8.10
N THR A 103 22.23 -7.01 -6.96
CA THR A 103 21.62 -7.26 -5.65
C THR A 103 20.64 -6.16 -5.25
N ALA A 104 21.03 -4.89 -5.37
CA ALA A 104 20.13 -3.78 -5.07
C ALA A 104 18.88 -3.83 -5.95
N ARG A 105 19.03 -4.13 -7.24
CA ARG A 105 17.90 -4.30 -8.16
C ARG A 105 16.98 -5.44 -7.72
N SER A 106 17.55 -6.61 -7.37
CA SER A 106 16.77 -7.77 -6.94
C SER A 106 15.99 -7.47 -5.65
N ILE A 107 16.69 -6.96 -4.62
CA ILE A 107 16.07 -6.68 -3.32
C ILE A 107 15.01 -5.59 -3.46
N LEU A 108 15.31 -4.49 -4.16
CA LEU A 108 14.36 -3.39 -4.31
C LEU A 108 13.12 -3.83 -5.09
N ILE A 109 13.27 -4.60 -6.17
CA ILE A 109 12.12 -5.08 -6.93
C ILE A 109 11.32 -6.07 -6.08
N GLU A 110 11.97 -7.03 -5.44
CA GLU A 110 11.30 -8.08 -4.67
C GLU A 110 10.56 -7.51 -3.46
N GLU A 111 11.26 -6.75 -2.61
CA GLU A 111 10.66 -6.20 -1.40
C GLU A 111 9.58 -5.19 -1.75
N ILE A 112 9.87 -4.24 -2.65
CA ILE A 112 8.91 -3.19 -2.92
C ILE A 112 7.68 -3.73 -3.66
N ASN A 113 7.85 -4.63 -4.63
CA ASN A 113 6.68 -5.27 -5.24
C ASN A 113 5.94 -6.10 -4.20
N ARG A 114 6.61 -6.80 -3.27
CA ARG A 114 5.94 -7.51 -2.17
C ARG A 114 5.05 -6.59 -1.34
N TYR A 115 5.54 -5.38 -1.03
CA TYR A 115 4.77 -4.37 -0.28
C TYR A 115 3.59 -3.78 -1.07
N PHE A 116 3.68 -3.75 -2.40
CA PHE A 116 2.66 -3.21 -3.29
C PHE A 116 1.60 -4.23 -3.74
N ILE A 117 1.64 -5.48 -3.26
CA ILE A 117 0.74 -6.56 -3.72
C ILE A 117 -0.69 -6.44 -3.16
N SER A 118 -0.88 -5.91 -1.95
CA SER A 118 -2.19 -5.91 -1.30
C SER A 118 -2.96 -4.63 -1.55
N ASN A 119 -3.75 -4.63 -2.62
CA ASN A 119 -4.76 -3.61 -2.89
C ASN A 119 -6.09 -3.87 -2.16
N HIS A 120 -6.24 -5.07 -1.58
CA HIS A 120 -7.44 -5.51 -0.89
C HIS A 120 -7.34 -5.18 0.59
N VAL A 121 -8.29 -4.40 1.09
CA VAL A 121 -8.36 -4.03 2.51
C VAL A 121 -9.70 -4.43 3.08
N GLN A 122 -9.67 -5.31 4.08
CA GLN A 122 -10.87 -5.76 4.75
C GLN A 122 -11.48 -4.63 5.59
N ILE A 123 -12.75 -4.31 5.34
CA ILE A 123 -13.53 -3.34 6.10
C ILE A 123 -14.20 -4.08 7.28
N ASP A 124 -14.84 -5.21 6.97
CA ASP A 124 -15.57 -6.09 7.90
C ASP A 124 -15.54 -7.56 7.40
N GLU A 125 -16.22 -8.50 8.06
CA GLU A 125 -16.25 -9.92 7.69
C GLU A 125 -16.65 -10.17 6.22
N ASN A 126 -17.61 -9.38 5.70
CA ASN A 126 -18.13 -9.55 4.33
C ASN A 126 -17.80 -8.40 3.38
N PHE A 127 -17.21 -7.30 3.90
CA PHE A 127 -16.94 -6.10 3.11
C PHE A 127 -15.44 -5.83 3.03
N SER A 128 -15.02 -5.44 1.85
CA SER A 128 -13.64 -5.06 1.56
C SER A 128 -13.61 -3.91 0.57
N ALA A 129 -12.47 -3.23 0.51
CA ALA A 129 -12.18 -2.24 -0.51
C ALA A 129 -10.93 -2.66 -1.29
N ASP A 130 -11.08 -2.72 -2.61
CA ASP A 130 -9.98 -2.91 -3.55
C ASP A 130 -9.54 -1.55 -4.10
N PHE A 131 -8.29 -1.18 -3.82
CA PHE A 131 -7.68 0.08 -4.25
C PHE A 131 -6.78 -0.17 -5.45
N ASN A 132 -7.21 0.23 -6.64
CA ASN A 132 -6.43 0.05 -7.86
C ASN A 132 -5.94 1.40 -8.39
N LEU A 133 -4.72 1.43 -8.91
CA LEU A 133 -4.22 2.60 -9.64
C LEU A 133 -5.03 2.79 -10.91
N THR A 134 -5.47 4.02 -11.15
CA THR A 134 -6.20 4.39 -12.38
C THR A 134 -5.25 4.80 -13.51
N GLN A 135 -4.01 5.16 -13.17
CA GLN A 135 -2.99 5.62 -14.08
C GLN A 135 -1.60 5.51 -13.46
N ASN A 136 -0.56 5.70 -14.28
CA ASN A 136 0.81 5.83 -13.80
C ASN A 136 0.93 6.97 -12.78
N PRO A 137 1.72 6.78 -11.70
CA PRO A 137 1.95 7.84 -10.72
C PRO A 137 2.59 9.07 -11.36
N HIS A 138 2.13 10.25 -10.96
CA HIS A 138 2.64 11.52 -11.45
C HIS A 138 3.74 12.04 -10.53
N PHE A 139 4.95 12.14 -11.08
CA PHE A 139 6.13 12.58 -10.34
C PHE A 139 6.45 14.04 -10.63
N THR A 140 6.42 14.87 -9.60
CA THR A 140 6.90 16.26 -9.67
C THR A 140 8.21 16.42 -8.92
N ARG A 141 8.74 17.65 -8.89
CA ARG A 141 9.93 17.96 -8.07
C ARG A 141 9.65 17.90 -6.56
N ASN A 142 8.39 18.08 -6.16
CA ASN A 142 8.01 18.30 -4.76
C ASN A 142 7.23 17.12 -4.18
N PHE A 143 6.50 16.38 -5.01
CA PHE A 143 5.64 15.29 -4.56
C PHE A 143 5.45 14.23 -5.64
N THR A 144 5.02 13.04 -5.19
CA THR A 144 4.51 11.98 -6.05
C THR A 144 3.03 11.83 -5.78
N GLU A 145 2.23 11.77 -6.84
CA GLU A 145 0.78 11.63 -6.77
C GLU A 145 0.35 10.30 -7.37
N PHE A 146 -0.55 9.61 -6.66
CA PHE A 146 -1.12 8.33 -7.06
C PHE A 146 -2.63 8.50 -7.22
N GLY A 147 -3.13 8.28 -8.44
CA GLY A 147 -4.57 8.20 -8.69
C GLY A 147 -5.07 6.79 -8.37
N LEU A 148 -5.93 6.67 -7.36
CA LEU A 148 -6.50 5.40 -6.93
C LEU A 148 -8.03 5.41 -7.13
N ALA A 149 -8.56 4.28 -7.61
CA ALA A 149 -9.98 3.97 -7.57
C ALA A 149 -10.21 2.93 -6.48
N ALA A 150 -11.13 3.23 -5.56
CA ALA A 150 -11.58 2.28 -4.55
C ALA A 150 -12.88 1.62 -5.03
N GLN A 151 -12.92 0.29 -5.04
CA GLN A 151 -14.12 -0.50 -5.30
C GLN A 151 -14.50 -1.22 -4.02
N VAL A 152 -15.73 -1.03 -3.56
CA VAL A 152 -16.25 -1.79 -2.41
C VAL A 152 -16.72 -3.15 -2.92
N VAL A 153 -16.28 -4.21 -2.26
CA VAL A 153 -16.59 -5.60 -2.61
C VAL A 153 -17.33 -6.24 -1.44
N HIS A 154 -18.45 -6.89 -1.72
CA HIS A 154 -19.26 -7.66 -0.77
C HIS A 154 -19.29 -9.14 -1.16
N GLY A 155 -18.57 -9.97 -0.40
CA GLY A 155 -18.31 -11.36 -0.81
C GLY A 155 -17.61 -11.42 -2.17
N GLU A 156 -18.23 -12.06 -3.16
CA GLU A 156 -17.71 -12.13 -4.54
C GLU A 156 -18.25 -11.02 -5.46
N HIS A 157 -19.09 -10.11 -4.95
CA HIS A 157 -19.76 -9.09 -5.76
C HIS A 157 -19.08 -7.73 -5.63
N VAL A 158 -18.77 -7.12 -6.77
CA VAL A 158 -18.23 -5.76 -6.84
C VAL A 158 -19.37 -4.74 -6.90
N CYS A 159 -19.43 -3.84 -5.93
CA CYS A 159 -20.40 -2.75 -5.92
C CYS A 159 -19.96 -1.67 -6.92
N HIS A 160 -20.63 -1.61 -8.07
CA HIS A 160 -20.45 -0.52 -9.01
C HIS A 160 -21.39 0.62 -8.60
N PRO A 161 -20.88 1.83 -8.34
CA PRO A 161 -21.77 2.97 -8.16
C PRO A 161 -22.45 3.25 -9.51
N GLU A 162 -23.69 2.78 -9.68
CA GLU A 162 -24.47 3.14 -10.86
C GLU A 162 -24.73 4.65 -10.83
N ASN A 163 -24.38 5.32 -11.93
CA ASN A 163 -24.73 6.72 -12.15
C ASN A 163 -26.26 6.86 -12.16
N ASN A 164 -26.84 7.25 -11.04
CA ASN A 164 -28.25 7.61 -10.90
C ASN A 164 -29.24 6.60 -11.50
N ALA A 165 -29.02 5.30 -11.31
CA ALA A 165 -30.08 4.35 -11.53
C ALA A 165 -31.10 4.53 -10.40
N ASN A 166 -32.35 4.80 -10.77
CA ASN A 166 -33.47 4.63 -9.87
C ASN A 166 -33.32 3.25 -9.21
N PHE A 167 -33.09 3.21 -7.90
CA PHE A 167 -33.16 1.98 -7.10
C PHE A 167 -34.62 1.50 -7.08
N THR A 168 -35.10 1.00 -8.21
CA THR A 168 -36.16 0.01 -8.26
C THR A 168 -35.46 -1.33 -8.16
N GLU A 169 -34.99 -1.68 -6.96
CA GLU A 169 -34.61 -3.07 -6.67
C GLU A 169 -35.82 -3.94 -7.01
N ASP A 170 -35.58 -4.86 -7.95
CA ASP A 170 -36.54 -5.88 -8.35
C ASP A 170 -36.66 -6.86 -7.16
N TYR A 171 -37.55 -6.52 -6.21
CA TYR A 171 -37.88 -7.23 -4.97
C TYR A 171 -38.52 -8.62 -5.24
N LYS A 172 -38.08 -9.33 -6.28
CA LYS A 172 -38.69 -10.59 -6.74
C LYS A 172 -38.16 -11.83 -6.03
N ASP A 173 -37.01 -11.75 -5.35
CA ASP A 173 -36.35 -12.94 -4.76
C ASP A 173 -36.71 -13.28 -3.31
N TYR A 174 -37.57 -12.50 -2.65
CA TYR A 174 -38.12 -12.88 -1.33
C TYR A 174 -39.28 -13.89 -1.40
N LYS A 175 -39.33 -14.73 -2.43
CA LYS A 175 -40.43 -15.68 -2.67
C LYS A 175 -40.28 -17.05 -1.98
N ASP A 176 -39.16 -17.34 -1.32
CA ASP A 176 -38.90 -18.69 -0.81
C ASP A 176 -39.11 -18.89 0.70
N TYR A 177 -39.68 -17.90 1.41
CA TYR A 177 -40.21 -18.10 2.77
C TYR A 177 -41.61 -18.71 2.69
N LYS A 178 -41.67 -20.04 2.53
CA LYS A 178 -42.88 -20.76 2.10
C LYS A 178 -43.90 -21.18 3.18
N ASP A 179 -43.80 -20.73 4.43
CA ASP A 179 -44.70 -21.24 5.50
C ASP A 179 -45.51 -20.19 6.28
N TYR A 180 -45.45 -18.91 5.89
CA TYR A 180 -46.41 -17.91 6.37
C TYR A 180 -46.88 -17.06 5.20
N THR A 181 -48.17 -17.08 4.88
CA THR A 181 -48.80 -16.13 3.96
C THR A 181 -48.83 -14.75 4.61
N LEU A 182 -47.68 -14.10 4.66
CA LEU A 182 -47.57 -12.70 5.04
C LEU A 182 -48.30 -11.87 3.97
N GLN A 183 -49.51 -11.42 4.28
CA GLN A 183 -50.22 -10.47 3.45
C GLN A 183 -49.52 -9.12 3.57
N LEU A 184 -48.93 -8.63 2.47
CA LEU A 184 -48.32 -7.30 2.43
C LEU A 184 -49.41 -6.24 2.64
N ILE A 185 -49.36 -5.54 3.77
CA ILE A 185 -50.40 -4.56 4.17
C ILE A 185 -50.09 -3.17 3.59
N GLY A 186 -48.81 -2.88 3.33
CA GLY A 186 -48.36 -1.65 2.68
C GLY A 186 -46.84 -1.52 2.66
N ARG A 187 -46.36 -0.42 2.08
CA ARG A 187 -44.94 -0.06 2.02
C ARG A 187 -44.73 1.34 2.55
N GLY A 188 -43.96 1.44 3.62
CA GLY A 188 -43.41 2.71 4.12
C GLY A 188 -42.03 2.97 3.52
N VAL A 189 -41.75 4.23 3.22
CA VAL A 189 -40.43 4.70 2.78
C VAL A 189 -39.96 5.73 3.79
N ILE A 190 -38.81 5.49 4.40
CA ILE A 190 -38.17 6.45 5.31
C ILE A 190 -36.95 7.01 4.60
N ASN A 191 -37.01 8.31 4.33
CA ASN A 191 -35.87 9.09 3.89
C ASN A 191 -35.18 9.68 5.12
N THR A 192 -33.87 9.53 5.18
CA THR A 192 -33.05 10.11 6.24
C THR A 192 -32.05 11.07 5.63
N LEU A 193 -31.93 12.25 6.23
CA LEU A 193 -30.91 13.23 5.87
C LEU A 193 -30.15 13.58 7.14
N SER A 194 -28.83 13.41 7.11
CA SER A 194 -27.96 13.65 8.25
C SER A 194 -26.66 14.30 7.81
N LYS A 195 -25.99 14.96 8.75
CA LYS A 195 -24.61 15.41 8.58
C LYS A 195 -23.69 14.39 9.23
N VAL A 196 -22.66 13.95 8.52
CA VAL A 196 -21.61 13.09 9.07
C VAL A 196 -20.39 13.94 9.37
N GLU A 197 -19.90 13.90 10.61
CA GLU A 197 -18.64 14.51 11.01
C GLU A 197 -17.55 13.44 11.04
N PRO A 198 -16.61 13.45 10.07
CA PRO A 198 -15.57 12.44 10.02
C PRO A 198 -14.51 12.66 11.11
N PHE A 199 -13.94 11.57 11.61
CA PHE A 199 -12.81 11.59 12.55
C PHE A 199 -11.89 10.40 12.34
N LEU A 200 -10.64 10.51 12.77
CA LEU A 200 -9.67 9.40 12.72
C LEU A 200 -9.70 8.60 14.01
N ASN A 201 -9.57 7.28 13.88
CA ASN A 201 -9.27 6.38 14.99
C ASN A 201 -8.36 5.26 14.47
N GLY A 202 -7.08 5.31 14.85
CA GLY A 202 -6.06 4.46 14.24
C GLY A 202 -5.92 4.71 12.73
N ASN A 203 -5.89 3.65 11.93
CA ASN A 203 -5.79 3.72 10.47
C ASN A 203 -7.16 3.78 9.75
N ARG A 204 -8.23 4.16 10.46
CA ARG A 204 -9.59 4.21 9.92
C ARG A 204 -10.20 5.60 10.06
N ILE A 205 -11.00 5.96 9.06
CA ILE A 205 -11.87 7.14 9.06
C ILE A 205 -13.25 6.70 9.51
N HIS A 206 -13.71 7.22 10.64
CA HIS A 206 -15.04 6.99 11.19
C HIS A 206 -15.93 8.21 10.96
N GLY A 207 -17.23 8.07 11.21
CA GLY A 207 -18.19 9.15 11.12
C GLY A 207 -19.07 9.26 12.36
N ASN A 208 -19.27 10.48 12.85
CA ASN A 208 -20.29 10.78 13.85
C ASN A 208 -21.50 11.39 13.18
N LEU A 209 -22.68 10.80 13.39
CA LEU A 209 -23.92 11.39 12.89
C LEU A 209 -24.33 12.61 13.70
N ARG A 210 -24.70 13.67 12.98
CA ARG A 210 -25.25 14.92 13.51
C ARG A 210 -26.52 15.29 12.74
N ASN A 211 -27.42 15.98 13.43
CA ASN A 211 -28.59 16.63 12.82
C ASN A 211 -29.41 15.70 11.93
N ILE A 212 -29.71 14.48 12.42
CA ILE A 212 -30.49 13.51 11.65
C ILE A 212 -31.94 13.99 11.57
N THR A 213 -32.44 14.09 10.34
CA THR A 213 -33.83 14.37 10.03
C THR A 213 -34.43 13.18 9.32
N PHE A 214 -35.68 12.89 9.65
CA PHE A 214 -36.41 11.74 9.12
C PHE A 214 -37.69 12.22 8.48
N ALA A 215 -37.87 11.87 7.21
CA ALA A 215 -39.11 12.06 6.49
C ALA A 215 -39.64 10.69 6.07
N SER A 216 -40.80 10.31 6.60
CA SER A 216 -41.49 9.08 6.23
C SER A 216 -42.62 9.40 5.26
N ARG A 217 -42.80 8.56 4.23
CA ARG A 217 -43.99 8.56 3.37
C ARG A 217 -44.48 7.15 3.17
N ILE A 218 -45.75 7.03 2.83
CA ILE A 218 -46.37 5.77 2.45
C ILE A 218 -46.35 5.71 0.92
N ASP A 219 -45.84 4.62 0.38
CA ASP A 219 -45.85 4.37 -1.05
C ASP A 219 -47.20 3.76 -1.47
N PHE A 220 -47.65 2.72 -0.75
CA PHE A 220 -48.99 2.16 -0.89
C PHE A 220 -49.47 1.46 0.39
N LEU A 221 -50.79 1.31 0.51
CA LEU A 221 -51.49 0.52 1.53
C LEU A 221 -52.57 -0.31 0.83
N ASN A 222 -52.62 -1.60 1.14
CA ASN A 222 -53.65 -2.50 0.62
C ASN A 222 -54.96 -2.42 1.43
N ASP A 223 -54.90 -1.92 2.67
CA ASP A 223 -56.06 -1.73 3.53
C ASP A 223 -56.21 -0.26 3.95
N ARG A 224 -57.32 0.35 3.54
CA ARG A 224 -57.64 1.76 3.83
C ARG A 224 -57.97 2.02 5.30
N HIS A 225 -58.16 0.98 6.11
CA HIS A 225 -58.47 1.13 7.53
C HIS A 225 -57.25 1.44 8.41
N TYR A 226 -56.03 1.30 7.89
CA TYR A 226 -54.84 1.76 8.61
C TYR A 226 -54.72 3.29 8.51
N SER A 227 -55.22 3.98 9.53
CA SER A 227 -55.17 5.45 9.59
C SER A 227 -53.73 5.99 9.61
N ASP A 228 -53.55 7.20 9.07
CA ASP A 228 -52.32 8.01 9.13
C ASP A 228 -51.72 8.10 10.55
N LYS A 229 -52.55 7.96 11.59
CA LYS A 229 -52.14 7.97 13.00
C LYS A 229 -51.28 6.78 13.38
N TYR A 230 -51.55 5.58 12.85
CA TYR A 230 -50.74 4.39 13.11
C TYR A 230 -49.36 4.53 12.46
N LEU A 231 -49.31 5.10 11.26
CA LEU A 231 -48.11 5.25 10.45
C LEU A 231 -47.20 6.38 10.95
N ASN A 232 -47.78 7.49 11.44
CA ASN A 232 -47.01 8.52 12.14
C ASN A 232 -46.38 8.01 13.45
N ASN A 233 -46.97 6.99 14.07
CA ASN A 233 -46.40 6.34 15.26
C ASN A 233 -45.35 5.29 14.89
N SER A 234 -45.56 4.48 13.84
CA SER A 234 -44.57 3.50 13.39
C SER A 234 -43.30 4.19 12.89
N ALA A 235 -43.44 5.28 12.13
CA ALA A 235 -42.31 6.09 11.69
C ALA A 235 -41.50 6.67 12.86
N LYS A 236 -42.10 6.89 14.05
CA LYS A 236 -41.33 7.29 15.25
C LYS A 236 -40.55 6.12 15.85
N ILE A 237 -41.10 4.91 15.80
CA ILE A 237 -40.48 3.70 16.32
C ILE A 237 -39.31 3.27 15.41
N GLU A 238 -39.49 3.34 14.10
CA GLU A 238 -38.51 2.91 13.09
C GLU A 238 -37.28 3.83 12.98
N LYS A 239 -37.37 5.07 13.48
CA LYS A 239 -36.24 6.02 13.54
C LYS A 239 -35.06 5.49 14.33
N ILE A 240 -35.34 4.86 15.48
CA ILE A 240 -34.29 4.40 16.41
C ILE A 240 -33.47 3.27 15.77
N PRO A 241 -34.08 2.19 15.23
CA PRO A 241 -33.35 1.18 14.47
C PRO A 241 -32.58 1.75 13.28
N ALA A 242 -33.20 2.61 12.47
CA ALA A 242 -32.54 3.19 11.29
C ALA A 242 -31.30 3.99 11.67
N GLN A 243 -31.40 4.83 12.71
CA GLN A 243 -30.24 5.55 13.25
C GLN A 243 -29.15 4.59 13.72
N LYS A 244 -29.51 3.55 14.49
CA LYS A 244 -28.55 2.59 15.02
C LYS A 244 -27.82 1.81 13.92
N VAL A 245 -28.51 1.49 12.83
CA VAL A 245 -27.88 0.87 11.66
C VAL A 245 -26.84 1.80 11.05
N ILE A 246 -27.18 3.08 10.81
CA ILE A 246 -26.23 4.04 10.22
C ILE A 246 -25.05 4.29 11.18
N GLU A 247 -25.30 4.45 12.48
CA GLU A 247 -24.25 4.58 13.50
C GLU A 247 -23.32 3.37 13.51
N SER A 248 -23.85 2.16 13.38
CA SER A 248 -23.06 0.93 13.32
C SER A 248 -22.18 0.88 12.07
N VAL A 249 -22.69 1.30 10.90
CA VAL A 249 -21.90 1.33 9.67
C VAL A 249 -20.74 2.32 9.81
N LEU A 250 -21.00 3.51 10.34
CA LEU A 250 -19.97 4.53 10.52
C LEU A 250 -18.98 4.20 11.64
N SER A 251 -19.37 3.36 12.60
CA SER A 251 -18.48 2.92 13.68
C SER A 251 -17.46 1.87 13.23
N PHE A 252 -17.74 1.08 12.19
CA PHE A 252 -16.73 0.20 11.57
C PHE A 252 -15.56 1.01 10.98
N GLY A 253 -15.88 2.16 10.39
CA GLY A 253 -14.91 3.05 9.75
C GLY A 253 -14.35 2.52 8.43
N MET A 254 -13.91 3.43 7.58
CA MET A 254 -13.26 3.12 6.32
C MET A 254 -11.74 3.07 6.51
N PRO A 255 -11.07 1.97 6.14
CA PRO A 255 -9.62 1.89 6.27
C PRO A 255 -8.93 2.82 5.28
N ILE A 256 -7.89 3.49 5.77
CA ILE A 256 -6.97 4.26 4.94
C ILE A 256 -6.03 3.27 4.27
N PRO A 257 -5.81 3.34 2.94
CA PRO A 257 -4.83 2.50 2.28
C PRO A 257 -3.43 2.86 2.82
N SER A 258 -2.93 2.06 3.75
CA SER A 258 -1.63 2.22 4.41
C SER A 258 -0.83 0.93 4.34
N TYR A 259 0.50 1.05 4.29
CA TYR A 259 1.37 -0.11 4.36
C TYR A 259 1.37 -0.74 5.75
N HIS A 260 1.79 -2.01 5.81
CA HIS A 260 1.94 -2.72 7.07
C HIS A 260 2.89 -1.95 8.01
N SER A 261 2.52 -1.85 9.29
CA SER A 261 3.29 -1.14 10.33
C SER A 261 3.36 0.39 10.22
N VAL A 262 2.60 1.02 9.31
CA VAL A 262 2.51 2.48 9.28
C VAL A 262 1.46 2.96 10.28
N LEU A 263 1.87 3.74 11.27
CA LEU A 263 0.98 4.35 12.24
C LEU A 263 0.51 5.72 11.76
N VAL A 264 -0.80 5.97 11.88
CA VAL A 264 -1.40 7.28 11.66
C VAL A 264 -1.42 8.02 13.01
N PRO A 265 -0.65 9.10 13.18
CA PRO A 265 -0.55 9.83 14.44
C PRO A 265 -1.78 10.69 14.68
N ASP A 266 -2.02 11.02 15.95
CA ASP A 266 -3.11 11.92 16.37
C ASP A 266 -2.95 13.36 15.82
N SER A 267 -1.76 13.72 15.31
CA SER A 267 -1.52 15.01 14.64
C SER A 267 -2.16 15.12 13.26
N SER A 268 -2.62 14.01 12.70
CA SER A 268 -3.28 13.94 11.38
C SER A 268 -4.59 14.72 11.36
N ARG A 269 -4.97 15.25 10.19
CA ARG A 269 -6.12 16.15 10.05
C ARG A 269 -7.03 15.73 8.92
N ILE A 270 -8.33 15.75 9.18
CA ILE A 270 -9.37 15.61 8.16
C ILE A 270 -9.96 16.99 7.86
N GLN A 271 -10.09 17.31 6.58
CA GLN A 271 -10.78 18.49 6.07
C GLN A 271 -11.92 18.02 5.17
N VAL A 272 -13.10 18.64 5.32
CA VAL A 272 -14.30 18.31 4.55
C VAL A 272 -14.50 19.35 3.47
N PHE A 273 -14.59 18.90 2.22
CA PHE A 273 -14.97 19.71 1.06
C PHE A 273 -16.36 19.25 0.56
N ASP A 274 -16.91 19.97 -0.42
CA ASP A 274 -18.26 19.71 -0.92
C ASP A 274 -18.39 18.32 -1.57
N ASP A 275 -17.32 17.86 -2.22
CA ASP A 275 -17.28 16.65 -3.06
C ASP A 275 -16.26 15.61 -2.59
N TYR A 276 -15.34 15.95 -1.68
CA TYR A 276 -14.36 15.00 -1.15
C TYR A 276 -13.91 15.30 0.28
N LEU A 277 -13.28 14.29 0.90
CA LEU A 277 -12.54 14.43 2.15
C LEU A 277 -11.05 14.50 1.85
N ARG A 278 -10.35 15.46 2.47
CA ARG A 278 -8.90 15.51 2.46
C ARG A 278 -8.37 15.03 3.79
N LEU A 279 -7.43 14.10 3.73
CA LEU A 279 -6.73 13.57 4.88
C LEU A 279 -5.24 13.94 4.75
N ASP A 280 -4.75 14.77 5.67
CA ASP A 280 -3.33 15.12 5.80
C ASP A 280 -2.73 14.28 6.94
N VAL A 281 -1.78 13.39 6.62
CA VAL A 281 -1.18 12.43 7.55
C VAL A 281 0.34 12.53 7.50
N ASP A 282 0.94 12.57 8.68
CA ASP A 282 2.38 12.34 8.86
C ASP A 282 2.60 10.85 9.14
N PHE A 283 3.60 10.22 8.52
CA PHE A 283 3.88 8.81 8.73
C PHE A 283 5.14 8.63 9.58
N PHE A 284 5.04 7.75 10.59
CA PHE A 284 6.16 7.34 11.43
C PHE A 284 6.45 5.85 11.24
N HIS A 285 7.73 5.49 11.29
CA HIS A 285 8.21 4.11 11.36
C HIS A 285 8.79 3.86 12.76
#